data_AF-A0A9P1EUA6-F1
#
_entry.id   AF-A0A9P1EUA6-F1
#
_cell.length_a   1.000
_cell.length_b   1.000
_cell.length_c   1.000
_cell.angle_alpha   90.00
_cell.angle_beta   90.00
_cell.angle_gamma   90.00
#
_symmetry.space_group_name_H-M   'P 1'
#
loop_
_entity.id
_entity.type
_entity.pdbx_description
1 polymer ?
#
loop_
_entity_poly.entity_id
_entity_poly.type
_entity_poly.pdbx_seq_one_letter_code
_entity_poly.pdbx_strand_id
1 'polypeptide(L)'
;MQCVCQIVRNETFSRERILQVAFAARIVLVNFTDIDYHVFSDAAKHVSIGGSPFDRATYRYTPALAWILYPVRAEMEDVQTTNVVIYWLANPLTAIISARGNAESIVSAIVLLNIILLQKGCWKSAALVHGALAIQFKIYPLIYLPSVFLSLSTFRAQKDLVGRIKSLFTNWKGFAYVLIALSSFALVVLFFFRIYGQLFLDEYLIYHIKRKDLAHNFSPYFYLLFLYSDNPTISQIIGFGAFVPQILLTVVFAFRYYEDLPFCWFLSTFAFVAYNKVCTSQYFVWYILLLPLVAHKIEMSRTRTLTLIAAWFVSQGLWLLPAYLFEFQGYNTFFLMFLASCLFVVTNTMVFYLIGLGLGDVEDITVKGLNIVKKCARVHLEAYTSILCYGLDKTNLENFYGREVIEADRTVVEQESDAILKGADTEDVALLVVGDPFGATTHADLVLRAKQQNIPVRVIHNASIMNAVGCCGLQLYNFGETVSIVMWTDEWQPESYYDKIALNRKRGMHTLCLLDIKTKEQTVENMMRGRKIFEPARYQKCSEAARQLLTICERRRGKGEVCAYDEKTMVVGLARVGWDNQKIVYSSMEEMSKMEMGEPLHSLIIPGETHHMEVDMLETFRTN
;
A
#
# COMPACT_ATOMS: atom_id res chain seq x y z
N MET A 1 28.15 23.63 -47.61
CA MET A 1 26.74 23.25 -47.89
C MET A 1 26.59 22.26 -49.05
N GLN A 2 27.32 22.39 -50.18
CA GLN A 2 27.26 21.42 -51.29
C GLN A 2 27.87 20.03 -50.97
N CYS A 3 28.86 19.94 -50.07
CA CYS A 3 29.43 18.65 -49.63
C CYS A 3 28.44 17.79 -48.80
N VAL A 4 27.56 18.46 -48.02
CA VAL A 4 26.53 17.79 -47.20
C VAL A 4 25.34 17.34 -48.06
N CYS A 5 24.99 18.12 -49.09
CA CYS A 5 23.93 17.75 -50.03
C CYS A 5 24.29 16.55 -50.92
N GLN A 6 25.58 16.24 -51.13
CA GLN A 6 26.00 15.04 -51.85
C GLN A 6 25.93 13.76 -51.00
N ILE A 7 26.15 13.85 -49.68
CA ILE A 7 26.08 12.70 -48.77
C ILE A 7 24.61 12.25 -48.54
N VAL A 8 23.68 13.20 -48.50
CA VAL A 8 22.26 12.91 -48.19
C VAL A 8 21.45 12.43 -49.42
N ARG A 9 21.94 12.64 -50.65
CA ARG A 9 21.16 12.34 -51.86
C ARG A 9 21.15 10.88 -52.31
N ASN A 10 22.03 10.02 -51.78
CA ASN A 10 22.23 8.68 -52.35
C ASN A 10 22.26 7.49 -51.38
N GLU A 11 21.92 7.67 -50.09
CA GLU A 11 21.83 6.52 -49.19
C GLU A 11 20.44 6.41 -48.54
N THR A 12 19.73 5.34 -48.89
CA THR A 12 18.56 4.86 -48.15
C THR A 12 19.02 4.43 -46.76
N PHE A 13 18.71 5.22 -45.74
CA PHE A 13 18.88 4.83 -44.33
C PHE A 13 17.97 3.63 -44.03
N SER A 14 18.51 2.41 -44.12
CA SER A 14 17.79 1.22 -43.68
C SER A 14 17.80 1.13 -42.16
N ARG A 15 16.71 0.59 -41.59
CA ARG A 15 16.52 0.38 -40.14
C ARG A 15 17.69 -0.37 -39.49
N GLU A 16 18.34 -1.27 -40.24
CA GLU A 16 19.50 -2.04 -39.80
C GLU A 16 20.75 -1.18 -39.59
N ARG A 17 21.01 -0.20 -40.47
CA ARG A 17 22.16 0.72 -40.30
C ARG A 17 21.99 1.63 -39.09
N ILE A 18 20.77 2.10 -38.81
CA ILE A 18 20.49 2.90 -37.60
C ILE A 18 20.72 2.06 -36.34
N LEU A 19 20.29 0.80 -36.34
CA LEU A 19 20.52 -0.14 -35.25
C LEU A 19 22.01 -0.48 -35.09
N GLN A 20 22.76 -0.63 -36.18
CA GLN A 20 24.20 -0.85 -36.14
C GLN A 20 24.98 0.37 -35.65
N VAL A 21 24.57 1.59 -36.01
CA VAL A 21 25.17 2.83 -35.49
C VAL A 21 24.86 2.99 -33.99
N ALA A 22 23.62 2.71 -33.57
CA ALA A 22 23.24 2.71 -32.16
C ALA A 22 23.95 1.62 -31.35
N PHE A 23 24.20 0.45 -31.95
CA PHE A 23 24.92 -0.67 -31.34
C PHE A 23 26.43 -0.39 -31.29
N ALA A 24 27.02 0.18 -32.34
CA ALA A 24 28.42 0.60 -32.38
C ALA A 24 28.69 1.74 -31.38
N ALA A 25 27.77 2.70 -31.24
CA ALA A 25 27.84 3.75 -30.22
C ALA A 25 27.78 3.20 -28.77
N ARG A 26 27.28 1.96 -28.59
CA ARG A 26 27.18 1.28 -27.29
C ARG A 26 28.38 0.38 -26.97
N ILE A 27 29.10 -0.09 -27.99
CA ILE A 27 30.30 -0.94 -27.85
C ILE A 27 31.57 -0.10 -27.77
N VAL A 28 31.63 1.01 -28.50
CA VAL A 28 32.73 1.96 -28.34
C VAL A 28 32.47 2.71 -27.04
N LEU A 29 33.32 2.47 -26.03
CA LEU A 29 33.54 3.32 -24.86
C LEU A 29 33.97 4.72 -25.32
N VAL A 30 33.13 5.42 -26.07
CA VAL A 30 33.23 6.85 -26.21
C VAL A 30 32.81 7.36 -24.84
N ASN A 31 33.78 7.80 -24.05
CA ASN A 31 33.52 8.68 -22.93
C ASN A 31 32.71 9.85 -23.51
N PHE A 32 31.38 9.80 -23.40
CA PHE A 32 30.59 11.01 -23.38
C PHE A 32 31.16 11.77 -22.20
N THR A 33 32.02 12.74 -22.49
CA THR A 33 32.51 13.67 -21.51
C THR A 33 31.29 14.23 -20.80
N ASP A 34 31.11 13.89 -19.53
CA ASP A 34 30.09 14.34 -18.57
C ASP A 34 30.06 15.87 -18.38
N ILE A 35 30.54 16.66 -19.35
CA ILE A 35 30.75 18.09 -19.24
C ILE A 35 29.47 18.85 -19.61
N ASP A 36 28.73 18.43 -20.64
CA ASP A 36 27.58 19.20 -21.14
C ASP A 36 26.44 19.29 -20.11
N TYR A 37 26.14 18.18 -19.40
CA TYR A 37 25.12 18.20 -18.34
C TYR A 37 25.47 19.16 -17.21
N HIS A 38 26.74 19.16 -16.75
CA HIS A 38 27.22 20.10 -15.74
C HIS A 38 27.20 21.54 -16.27
N VAL A 39 27.54 21.76 -17.54
CA VAL A 39 27.48 23.07 -18.18
C VAL A 39 26.05 23.61 -18.24
N PHE A 40 25.07 22.78 -18.59
CA PHE A 40 23.65 23.16 -18.60
C PHE A 40 23.09 23.43 -17.20
N SER A 41 23.39 22.55 -16.24
CA SER A 41 22.90 22.65 -14.86
C SER A 41 23.50 23.83 -14.09
N ASP A 42 24.77 24.14 -14.32
CA ASP A 42 25.41 25.31 -13.72
C ASP A 42 24.94 26.61 -14.39
N ALA A 43 24.72 26.63 -15.70
CA ALA A 43 24.12 27.78 -16.37
C ALA A 43 22.69 28.06 -15.88
N ALA A 44 21.88 27.03 -15.66
CA ALA A 44 20.57 27.17 -15.03
C ALA A 44 20.66 27.70 -13.59
N LYS A 45 21.72 27.33 -12.83
CA LYS A 45 21.99 27.87 -11.48
C LYS A 45 22.31 29.36 -11.51
N HIS A 46 23.10 29.83 -12.48
CA HIS A 46 23.38 31.26 -12.60
C HIS A 46 22.10 32.05 -12.92
N VAL A 47 21.26 31.53 -13.83
CA VAL A 47 19.92 32.11 -14.08
C VAL A 47 19.08 32.12 -12.81
N SER A 48 19.15 31.07 -11.98
CA SER A 48 18.26 30.95 -10.83
C SER A 48 18.52 31.95 -9.70
N ILE A 49 19.76 32.44 -9.59
CA ILE A 49 20.16 33.48 -8.64
C ILE A 49 20.07 34.89 -9.23
N GLY A 50 19.44 35.05 -10.40
CA GLY A 50 19.31 36.33 -11.11
C GLY A 50 20.53 36.71 -11.95
N GLY A 51 21.49 35.80 -12.13
CA GLY A 51 22.69 35.96 -12.95
C GLY A 51 22.50 35.51 -14.40
N SER A 52 23.59 35.53 -15.18
CA SER A 52 23.59 35.18 -16.60
C SER A 52 23.97 33.71 -16.80
N PRO A 53 23.32 32.95 -17.70
CA PRO A 53 23.73 31.56 -17.99
C PRO A 53 25.15 31.47 -18.56
N PHE A 54 25.69 32.57 -19.08
CA PHE A 54 27.05 32.68 -19.59
C PHE A 54 28.11 32.85 -18.49
N ASP A 55 27.70 33.04 -17.23
CA ASP A 55 28.61 33.07 -16.08
C ASP A 55 29.21 31.68 -15.81
N ARG A 56 28.59 30.61 -16.33
CA ARG A 56 29.21 29.28 -16.40
C ARG A 56 30.25 29.25 -17.52
N ALA A 57 31.52 29.14 -17.13
CA ALA A 57 32.61 28.86 -18.07
C ALA A 57 32.26 27.65 -18.96
N THR A 58 32.45 27.80 -20.27
CA THR A 58 32.14 26.82 -21.34
C THR A 58 30.67 26.69 -21.76
N TYR A 59 29.73 27.47 -21.20
CA TYR A 59 28.37 27.54 -21.76
C TYR A 59 28.38 28.25 -23.13
N ARG A 60 27.96 27.52 -24.18
CA ARG A 60 27.94 28.00 -25.58
C ARG A 60 26.58 27.82 -26.26
N TYR A 61 25.53 27.64 -25.46
CA TYR A 61 24.19 27.32 -25.92
C TYR A 61 23.24 28.51 -25.78
N THR A 62 22.04 28.40 -26.36
CA THR A 62 21.03 29.47 -26.25
C THR A 62 20.65 29.71 -24.78
N PRO A 63 20.49 30.97 -24.32
CA PRO A 63 19.98 31.27 -22.99
C PRO A 63 18.66 30.57 -22.69
N ALA A 64 17.79 30.40 -23.70
CA ALA A 64 16.51 29.73 -23.56
C ALA A 64 16.62 28.34 -22.94
N LEU A 65 17.70 27.59 -23.23
CA LEU A 65 17.94 26.26 -22.68
C LEU A 65 18.17 26.31 -21.15
N ALA A 66 18.97 27.26 -20.66
CA ALA A 66 19.18 27.46 -19.23
C ALA A 66 17.89 27.92 -18.50
N TRP A 67 17.06 28.75 -19.15
CA TRP A 67 15.76 29.17 -18.62
C TRP A 67 14.71 28.04 -18.61
N ILE A 68 14.74 27.14 -19.60
CA ILE A 68 13.90 25.94 -19.62
C ILE A 68 14.28 24.98 -18.49
N LEU A 69 15.57 24.94 -18.14
CA LEU A 69 16.11 24.09 -17.06
C LEU A 69 16.03 24.73 -15.67
N TYR A 70 15.66 26.02 -15.56
CA TYR A 70 15.45 26.70 -14.27
C TYR A 70 14.53 25.95 -13.29
N PRO A 71 13.37 25.37 -13.70
CA PRO A 71 12.49 24.63 -12.80
C PRO A 71 13.12 23.35 -12.25
N VAL A 72 14.10 22.79 -12.97
CA VAL A 72 14.74 21.53 -12.58
C VAL A 72 15.54 21.69 -11.29
N ARG A 73 16.05 22.88 -10.95
CA ARG A 73 16.91 23.08 -9.77
C ARG A 73 16.28 23.91 -8.66
N ALA A 74 15.33 24.80 -8.97
CA ALA A 74 14.69 25.65 -7.97
C ALA A 74 13.87 24.88 -6.91
N GLU A 75 13.52 23.61 -7.16
CA GLU A 75 12.78 22.73 -6.24
C GLU A 75 13.57 21.46 -5.83
N MET A 76 14.83 21.31 -6.26
CA MET A 76 15.67 20.14 -5.97
C MET A 76 16.59 20.37 -4.76
N GLU A 77 16.03 20.36 -3.56
CA GLU A 77 16.84 20.22 -2.33
C GLU A 77 17.00 18.75 -1.91
N ASP A 78 16.16 17.85 -2.43
CA ASP A 78 16.14 16.44 -2.06
C ASP A 78 16.96 15.54 -3.01
N VAL A 79 17.86 14.77 -2.42
CA VAL A 79 18.74 13.79 -3.09
C VAL A 79 17.92 12.71 -3.80
N GLN A 80 16.76 12.31 -3.25
CA GLN A 80 15.92 11.30 -3.90
C GLN A 80 15.30 11.85 -5.18
N THR A 81 14.76 13.06 -5.14
CA THR A 81 14.20 13.75 -6.32
C THR A 81 15.25 13.92 -7.44
N THR A 82 16.48 14.27 -7.08
CA THR A 82 17.60 14.37 -8.04
C THR A 82 17.90 13.03 -8.72
N ASN A 83 17.97 11.94 -7.94
CA ASN A 83 18.22 10.60 -8.47
C ASN A 83 17.11 10.12 -9.42
N VAL A 84 15.85 10.46 -9.14
CA VAL A 84 14.71 10.07 -10.00
C VAL A 84 14.70 10.87 -11.30
N VAL A 85 15.10 12.15 -11.30
CA VAL A 85 15.22 12.94 -12.53
C VAL A 85 16.42 12.49 -13.39
N ILE A 86 17.56 12.16 -12.77
CA ILE A 86 18.68 11.55 -13.50
C ILE A 86 18.23 10.22 -14.12
N TYR A 87 17.52 9.39 -13.35
CA TYR A 87 16.95 8.14 -13.86
C TYR A 87 16.02 8.39 -15.05
N TRP A 88 15.21 9.44 -15.03
CA TRP A 88 14.36 9.82 -16.18
C TRP A 88 15.16 10.19 -17.42
N LEU A 89 16.16 11.07 -17.28
CA LEU A 89 17.01 11.53 -18.39
C LEU A 89 17.83 10.38 -18.98
N ALA A 90 18.27 9.44 -18.13
CA ALA A 90 19.02 8.26 -18.53
C ALA A 90 18.14 7.03 -18.80
N ASN A 91 16.80 7.15 -18.75
CA ASN A 91 15.92 6.01 -18.87
C ASN A 91 15.99 5.44 -20.30
N PRO A 92 16.49 4.21 -20.49
CA PRO A 92 16.65 3.63 -21.82
C PRO A 92 15.30 3.45 -22.53
N LEU A 93 14.21 3.25 -21.78
CA LEU A 93 12.86 3.14 -22.34
C LEU A 93 12.44 4.45 -23.00
N THR A 94 12.59 5.58 -22.30
CA THR A 94 12.22 6.92 -22.78
C THR A 94 13.07 7.32 -23.99
N ALA A 95 14.37 7.04 -23.96
CA ALA A 95 15.27 7.29 -25.07
C ALA A 95 14.93 6.47 -26.32
N ILE A 96 14.68 5.16 -26.17
CA ILE A 96 14.32 4.27 -27.29
C ILE A 96 12.95 4.65 -27.86
N ILE A 97 11.95 4.92 -27.03
CA ILE A 97 10.61 5.33 -27.49
C ILE A 97 10.69 6.63 -28.29
N SER A 98 11.45 7.60 -27.80
CA SER A 98 11.66 8.88 -28.49
C SER A 98 12.42 8.70 -29.81
N ALA A 99 13.48 7.88 -29.82
CA ALA A 99 14.26 7.58 -31.02
C ALA A 99 13.46 6.83 -32.10
N ARG A 100 12.39 6.11 -31.72
CA ARG A 100 11.43 5.49 -32.66
C ARG A 100 10.43 6.49 -33.24
N GLY A 101 10.57 7.79 -32.96
CA GLY A 101 9.73 8.86 -33.50
C GLY A 101 8.42 9.06 -32.76
N ASN A 102 8.27 8.54 -31.54
CA ASN A 102 7.05 8.74 -30.76
C ASN A 102 7.06 10.10 -30.02
N ALA A 103 5.95 10.81 -30.07
CA ALA A 103 5.73 12.10 -29.44
C ALA A 103 5.35 12.06 -27.93
N GLU A 104 5.44 10.91 -27.24
CA GLU A 104 5.08 10.81 -25.80
C GLU A 104 5.82 11.84 -24.92
N SER A 105 7.06 12.19 -25.24
CA SER A 105 7.84 13.19 -24.51
C SER A 105 7.23 14.60 -24.62
N ILE A 106 6.61 14.94 -25.76
CA ILE A 106 5.91 16.23 -25.95
C ILE A 106 4.64 16.26 -25.10
N VAL A 107 3.87 15.17 -25.12
CA VAL A 107 2.66 15.03 -24.29
C VAL A 107 3.01 15.16 -22.82
N SER A 108 4.09 14.49 -22.39
CA SER A 108 4.59 14.52 -21.02
C SER A 108 4.95 15.95 -20.57
N ALA A 109 5.63 16.70 -21.43
CA ALA A 109 5.97 18.11 -21.15
C ALA A 109 4.72 18.99 -21.01
N ILE A 110 3.70 18.77 -21.82
CA ILE A 110 2.42 19.51 -21.75
C ILE A 110 1.66 19.18 -20.46
N VAL A 111 1.65 17.90 -20.03
CA VAL A 111 1.03 17.47 -18.78
C VAL A 111 1.71 18.12 -17.57
N LEU A 112 3.04 18.15 -17.55
CA LEU A 112 3.81 18.84 -16.50
C LEU A 112 3.57 20.35 -16.50
N LEU A 113 3.53 20.99 -17.69
CA LEU A 113 3.16 22.40 -17.82
C LEU A 113 1.77 22.67 -17.23
N ASN A 114 0.82 21.75 -17.42
CA ASN A 114 -0.52 21.87 -16.84
C ASN A 114 -0.48 21.90 -15.31
N ILE A 115 0.27 20.98 -14.69
CA ILE A 115 0.48 20.93 -13.23
C ILE A 115 1.06 22.25 -12.73
N ILE A 116 2.11 22.76 -13.38
CA ILE A 116 2.76 24.02 -13.00
C ILE A 116 1.78 25.20 -13.07
N LEU A 117 0.97 25.28 -14.13
CA LEU A 117 -0.02 26.35 -14.27
C LEU A 117 -1.12 26.27 -13.21
N LEU A 118 -1.54 25.07 -12.83
CA LEU A 118 -2.52 24.86 -11.75
C LEU A 118 -1.95 25.24 -10.39
N GLN A 119 -0.71 24.85 -10.09
CA GLN A 119 -0.01 25.20 -8.84
C GLN A 119 0.20 26.71 -8.70
N LYS A 120 0.49 27.41 -9.80
CA LYS A 120 0.61 28.89 -9.82
C LYS A 120 -0.74 29.62 -9.76
N GLY A 121 -1.86 28.89 -9.67
CA GLY A 121 -3.21 29.48 -9.65
C GLY A 121 -3.71 30.00 -11.01
N CYS A 122 -2.95 29.80 -12.10
CA CYS A 122 -3.28 30.21 -13.46
C CYS A 122 -4.26 29.23 -14.16
N TRP A 123 -5.38 28.94 -13.51
CA TRP A 123 -6.31 27.87 -13.90
C TRP A 123 -6.95 28.05 -15.30
N LYS A 124 -7.13 29.29 -15.77
CA LYS A 124 -7.66 29.56 -17.13
C LYS A 124 -6.68 29.16 -18.22
N SER A 125 -5.41 29.54 -18.05
CA SER A 125 -4.33 29.14 -18.96
C SER A 125 -4.10 27.63 -18.89
N ALA A 126 -4.17 27.05 -17.69
CA ALA A 126 -4.12 25.60 -17.51
C ALA A 126 -5.26 24.90 -18.27
N ALA A 127 -6.49 25.42 -18.22
CA ALA A 127 -7.62 24.86 -18.96
C ALA A 127 -7.41 24.89 -20.48
N LEU A 128 -6.91 26.03 -21.00
CA LEU A 128 -6.59 26.17 -22.43
C LEU A 128 -5.50 25.19 -22.88
N VAL A 129 -4.40 25.09 -22.11
CA VAL A 129 -3.31 24.14 -22.37
C VAL A 129 -3.81 22.69 -22.26
N HIS A 130 -4.71 22.40 -21.32
CA HIS A 130 -5.28 21.06 -21.14
C HIS A 130 -6.06 20.63 -22.38
N GLY A 131 -6.98 21.47 -22.86
CA GLY A 131 -7.83 21.20 -24.01
C GLY A 131 -7.07 21.24 -25.33
N ALA A 132 -6.50 22.40 -25.67
CA ALA A 132 -5.92 22.68 -26.98
C ALA A 132 -4.62 21.90 -27.24
N LEU A 133 -3.89 21.50 -26.19
CA LEU A 133 -2.61 20.82 -26.31
C LEU A 133 -2.65 19.41 -25.70
N ALA A 134 -2.93 19.25 -24.40
CA ALA A 134 -2.77 17.95 -23.75
C ALA A 134 -3.70 16.88 -24.34
N ILE A 135 -5.01 17.16 -24.36
CA ILE A 135 -6.04 16.26 -24.89
C ILE A 135 -5.91 16.11 -26.42
N GLN A 136 -5.49 17.19 -27.10
CA GLN A 136 -5.30 17.15 -28.55
C GLN A 136 -4.14 16.24 -28.97
N PHE A 137 -3.01 16.27 -28.28
CA PHE A 137 -1.89 15.40 -28.63
C PHE A 137 -2.19 13.93 -28.30
N LYS A 138 -2.87 13.67 -27.18
CA LYS A 138 -3.38 12.34 -26.80
C LYS A 138 -4.67 12.50 -26.02
N ILE A 139 -5.62 11.59 -26.19
CA ILE A 139 -6.95 11.69 -25.54
C ILE A 139 -6.89 11.41 -24.03
N TYR A 140 -5.91 10.64 -23.54
CA TYR A 140 -5.87 10.16 -22.15
C TYR A 140 -5.88 11.26 -21.05
N PRO A 141 -5.30 12.47 -21.21
CA PRO A 141 -5.34 13.51 -20.18
C PRO A 141 -6.76 13.94 -19.79
N LEU A 142 -7.80 13.57 -20.55
CA LEU A 142 -9.20 13.68 -20.12
C LEU A 142 -9.46 13.09 -18.72
N ILE A 143 -8.71 12.04 -18.32
CA ILE A 143 -8.84 11.41 -16.99
C ILE A 143 -8.50 12.37 -15.83
N TYR A 144 -7.82 13.48 -16.10
CA TYR A 144 -7.45 14.45 -15.08
C TYR A 144 -8.55 15.48 -14.79
N LEU A 145 -9.51 15.67 -15.70
CA LEU A 145 -10.59 16.65 -15.54
C LEU A 145 -11.36 16.53 -14.21
N PRO A 146 -11.75 15.33 -13.73
CA PRO A 146 -12.45 15.20 -12.45
C PRO A 146 -11.63 15.72 -11.26
N SER A 147 -10.33 15.42 -11.23
CA SER A 147 -9.44 15.86 -10.15
C SER A 147 -9.24 17.38 -10.15
N VAL A 148 -9.13 18.00 -11.33
CA VAL A 148 -8.99 19.46 -11.46
C VAL A 148 -10.31 20.17 -11.12
N PHE A 149 -11.45 19.59 -11.53
CA PHE A 149 -12.75 20.11 -11.14
C PHE A 149 -12.86 20.16 -9.61
N LEU A 150 -12.51 19.06 -8.92
CA LEU A 150 -12.57 18.98 -7.47
C LEU A 150 -11.54 19.89 -6.78
N SER A 151 -10.32 20.04 -7.31
CA SER A 151 -9.31 20.93 -6.74
C SER A 151 -9.67 22.41 -6.80
N LEU A 152 -10.51 22.80 -7.75
CA LEU A 152 -11.05 24.16 -7.86
C LEU A 152 -12.33 24.38 -7.01
N SER A 153 -12.85 23.32 -6.37
CA SER A 153 -14.06 23.37 -5.55
C SER A 153 -13.76 23.63 -4.06
N THR A 154 -14.79 24.00 -3.29
CA THR A 154 -14.72 24.09 -1.82
C THR A 154 -15.16 22.80 -1.12
N PHE A 155 -15.07 21.66 -1.81
CA PHE A 155 -15.66 20.38 -1.38
C PHE A 155 -15.24 19.93 0.02
N ARG A 156 -13.95 19.95 0.37
CA ARG A 156 -13.49 19.54 1.72
C ARG A 156 -13.76 20.57 2.81
N ALA A 157 -13.92 21.85 2.46
CA ALA A 157 -14.23 22.89 3.43
C ALA A 157 -15.61 22.69 4.08
N GLN A 158 -16.48 21.90 3.45
CA GLN A 158 -17.81 21.60 3.95
C GLN A 158 -17.79 20.40 4.92
N LYS A 159 -18.31 20.62 6.13
CA LYS A 159 -18.39 19.60 7.19
C LYS A 159 -19.45 18.54 6.88
N ASP A 160 -20.60 18.96 6.36
CA ASP A 160 -21.75 18.07 6.15
C ASP A 160 -21.88 17.56 4.71
N LEU A 161 -22.47 16.38 4.55
CA LEU A 161 -22.67 15.74 3.24
C LEU A 161 -23.49 16.61 2.27
N VAL A 162 -24.55 17.25 2.76
CA VAL A 162 -25.38 18.16 1.96
C VAL A 162 -24.56 19.38 1.49
N GLY A 163 -23.72 19.93 2.37
CA GLY A 163 -22.80 21.02 2.02
C GLY A 163 -21.79 20.59 0.96
N ARG A 164 -21.22 19.39 1.08
CA ARG A 164 -20.32 18.80 0.09
C ARG A 164 -20.99 18.65 -1.27
N ILE A 165 -22.19 18.07 -1.32
CA ILE A 165 -22.94 17.93 -2.59
C ILE A 165 -23.24 19.30 -3.19
N LYS A 166 -23.73 20.26 -2.39
CA LYS A 166 -24.01 21.63 -2.85
C LYS A 166 -22.75 22.29 -3.41
N SER A 167 -21.59 22.10 -2.78
CA SER A 167 -20.32 22.68 -3.23
C SER A 167 -19.91 22.25 -4.63
N LEU A 168 -20.24 21.02 -5.04
CA LEU A 168 -19.99 20.51 -6.39
C LEU A 168 -20.82 21.27 -7.43
N PHE A 169 -22.10 21.49 -7.15
CA PHE A 169 -22.99 22.23 -8.05
C PHE A 169 -22.70 23.73 -8.09
N THR A 170 -22.18 24.31 -6.99
CA THR A 170 -21.78 25.71 -6.94
C THR A 170 -20.36 25.98 -7.46
N ASN A 171 -19.64 24.95 -7.93
CA ASN A 171 -18.25 25.05 -8.38
C ASN A 171 -18.11 25.71 -9.77
N TRP A 172 -18.42 27.00 -9.85
CA TRP A 172 -18.30 27.77 -11.10
C TRP A 172 -16.90 27.70 -11.72
N LYS A 173 -15.82 27.73 -10.91
CA LYS A 173 -14.44 27.63 -11.42
C LYS A 173 -14.19 26.28 -12.11
N GLY A 174 -14.62 25.18 -11.50
CA GLY A 174 -14.53 23.85 -12.10
C GLY A 174 -15.32 23.75 -13.40
N PHE A 175 -16.57 24.23 -13.43
CA PHE A 175 -17.38 24.25 -14.66
C PHE A 175 -16.74 25.08 -15.76
N ALA A 176 -16.24 26.28 -15.43
CA ALA A 176 -15.53 27.14 -16.36
C ALA A 176 -14.25 26.48 -16.89
N TYR A 177 -13.49 25.79 -16.03
CA TYR A 177 -12.30 25.05 -16.43
C TYR A 177 -12.65 23.96 -17.45
N VAL A 178 -13.62 23.10 -17.14
CA VAL A 178 -14.05 22.01 -18.02
C VAL A 178 -14.58 22.57 -19.34
N LEU A 179 -15.37 23.65 -19.30
CA LEU A 179 -15.89 24.29 -20.51
C LEU A 179 -14.77 24.85 -21.39
N ILE A 180 -13.79 25.55 -20.83
CA ILE A 180 -12.65 26.09 -21.59
C ILE A 180 -11.81 24.94 -22.19
N ALA A 181 -11.55 23.88 -21.42
CA ALA A 181 -10.79 22.73 -21.91
C ALA A 181 -11.51 22.01 -23.06
N LEU A 182 -12.79 21.68 -22.90
CA LEU A 182 -13.55 20.98 -23.93
C LEU A 182 -13.82 21.85 -25.17
N SER A 183 -14.10 23.15 -25.01
CA SER A 183 -14.31 24.06 -26.14
C SER A 183 -13.02 24.31 -26.92
N SER A 184 -11.89 24.49 -26.25
CA SER A 184 -10.60 24.66 -26.92
C SER A 184 -10.17 23.40 -27.68
N PHE A 185 -10.38 22.21 -27.10
CA PHE A 185 -10.20 20.95 -27.81
C PHE A 185 -11.12 20.84 -29.04
N ALA A 186 -12.42 21.10 -28.86
CA ALA A 186 -13.41 21.03 -29.94
C ALA A 186 -13.10 22.01 -31.09
N LEU A 187 -12.61 23.21 -30.80
CA LEU A 187 -12.21 24.18 -31.81
C LEU A 187 -11.04 23.67 -32.67
N VAL A 188 -10.04 23.03 -32.05
CA VAL A 188 -8.90 22.44 -32.77
C VAL A 188 -9.36 21.24 -33.60
N VAL A 189 -10.21 20.38 -33.05
CA VAL A 189 -10.83 19.26 -33.78
C VAL A 189 -11.65 19.77 -34.97
N LEU A 190 -12.46 20.81 -34.80
CA LEU A 190 -13.26 21.41 -35.88
C LEU A 190 -12.36 22.00 -36.98
N PHE A 191 -11.27 22.67 -36.59
CA PHE A 191 -10.30 23.23 -37.53
C PHE A 191 -9.69 22.13 -38.41
N PHE A 192 -9.22 21.03 -37.82
CA PHE A 192 -8.67 19.92 -38.59
C PHE A 192 -9.72 19.13 -39.37
N PHE A 193 -10.94 19.00 -38.84
CA PHE A 193 -12.05 18.40 -39.56
C PHE A 193 -12.44 19.21 -40.81
N ARG A 194 -12.39 20.54 -40.76
CA ARG A 194 -12.61 21.39 -41.95
C ARG A 194 -11.58 21.15 -43.05
N ILE A 195 -10.37 20.74 -42.70
CA ILE A 195 -9.27 20.49 -43.64
C ILE A 195 -9.33 19.04 -44.18
N TYR A 196 -9.53 18.07 -43.30
CA TYR A 196 -9.35 16.64 -43.60
C TYR A 196 -10.66 15.82 -43.63
N GLY A 197 -11.78 16.41 -43.23
CA GLY A 197 -13.10 15.77 -43.24
C GLY A 197 -13.21 14.54 -42.33
N GLN A 198 -14.07 13.59 -42.72
CA GLN A 198 -14.38 12.39 -41.94
C GLN A 198 -13.16 11.50 -41.66
N LEU A 199 -12.20 11.46 -42.59
CA LEU A 199 -10.97 10.69 -42.44
C LEU A 199 -10.21 11.07 -41.15
N PHE A 200 -10.17 12.35 -40.82
CA PHE A 200 -9.53 12.80 -39.58
C PHE A 200 -10.27 12.25 -38.35
N LEU A 201 -11.60 12.29 -38.31
CA LEU A 201 -12.34 11.76 -37.15
C LEU A 201 -12.17 10.25 -37.01
N ASP A 202 -12.17 9.53 -38.13
CA ASP A 202 -12.03 8.08 -38.15
C ASP A 202 -10.65 7.64 -37.63
N GLU A 203 -9.57 8.27 -38.10
CA GLU A 203 -8.19 7.90 -37.74
C GLU A 203 -7.71 8.49 -36.41
N TYR A 204 -8.13 9.72 -36.06
CA TYR A 204 -7.66 10.39 -34.85
C TYR A 204 -8.51 10.09 -33.62
N LEU A 205 -9.85 10.08 -33.71
CA LEU A 205 -10.73 9.88 -32.55
C LEU A 205 -11.31 8.47 -32.48
N ILE A 206 -12.01 8.06 -33.53
CA ILE A 206 -12.82 6.84 -33.53
C ILE A 206 -11.92 5.60 -33.50
N TYR A 207 -10.75 5.66 -34.13
CA TYR A 207 -9.73 4.62 -34.07
C TYR A 207 -9.43 4.20 -32.63
N HIS A 208 -9.22 5.14 -31.70
CA HIS A 208 -8.87 4.80 -30.32
C HIS A 208 -10.00 4.09 -29.55
N ILE A 209 -11.26 4.35 -29.90
CA ILE A 209 -12.42 3.65 -29.32
C ILE A 209 -12.52 2.24 -29.90
N LYS A 210 -12.34 2.08 -31.22
CA LYS A 210 -12.48 0.81 -31.93
C LYS A 210 -11.25 -0.09 -31.85
N ARG A 211 -10.07 0.46 -31.53
CA ARG A 211 -8.79 -0.26 -31.52
C ARG A 211 -8.88 -1.49 -30.62
N LYS A 212 -8.53 -2.64 -31.21
CA LYS A 212 -8.29 -3.91 -30.53
C LYS A 212 -6.87 -4.32 -30.90
N ASP A 213 -6.05 -4.56 -29.90
CA ASP A 213 -4.69 -5.06 -30.10
C ASP A 213 -4.68 -6.49 -29.58
N LEU A 214 -4.75 -7.45 -30.51
CA LEU A 214 -4.87 -8.87 -30.22
C LEU A 214 -3.50 -9.57 -30.13
N ALA A 215 -2.43 -8.94 -30.62
CA ALA A 215 -1.11 -9.55 -30.72
C ALA A 215 -0.04 -8.86 -29.84
N HIS A 216 -0.14 -7.55 -29.59
CA HIS A 216 0.94 -6.79 -28.94
C HIS A 216 0.46 -6.03 -27.71
N ASN A 217 -0.04 -6.78 -26.73
CA ASN A 217 -0.81 -6.18 -25.64
C ASN A 217 -0.50 -6.84 -24.28
N PHE A 218 0.05 -6.04 -23.35
CA PHE A 218 0.27 -6.47 -21.95
C PHE A 218 -1.04 -6.65 -21.19
N SER A 219 -2.17 -6.19 -21.73
CA SER A 219 -3.46 -6.29 -21.09
C SER A 219 -4.05 -7.69 -21.24
N PRO A 220 -4.46 -8.37 -20.15
CA PRO A 220 -5.06 -9.70 -20.23
C PRO A 220 -6.35 -9.74 -21.07
N TYR A 221 -6.99 -8.58 -21.31
CA TYR A 221 -8.17 -8.47 -22.18
C TYR A 221 -7.89 -8.87 -23.64
N PHE A 222 -6.64 -8.85 -24.12
CA PHE A 222 -6.30 -9.24 -25.49
C PHE A 222 -6.78 -10.66 -25.81
N TYR A 223 -6.60 -11.58 -24.85
CA TYR A 223 -6.92 -13.00 -25.03
C TYR A 223 -8.42 -13.23 -25.15
N LEU A 224 -9.22 -12.58 -24.30
CA LEU A 224 -10.68 -12.62 -24.38
C LEU A 224 -11.21 -12.00 -25.68
N LEU A 225 -10.64 -10.86 -26.09
CA LEU A 225 -11.01 -10.20 -27.35
C LEU A 225 -10.64 -11.05 -28.58
N PHE A 226 -9.58 -11.86 -28.48
CA PHE A 226 -9.16 -12.79 -29.52
C PHE A 226 -10.11 -13.99 -29.62
N LEU A 227 -10.46 -14.62 -28.49
CA LEU A 227 -11.37 -15.78 -28.46
C LEU A 227 -12.77 -15.47 -28.99
N TYR A 228 -13.24 -14.24 -28.78
CA TYR A 228 -14.56 -13.79 -29.24
C TYR A 228 -14.47 -12.83 -30.44
N SER A 229 -13.41 -12.90 -31.25
CA SER A 229 -13.24 -12.05 -32.43
C SER A 229 -14.39 -12.24 -33.44
N ASP A 230 -14.88 -13.47 -33.57
CA ASP A 230 -15.98 -13.85 -34.49
C ASP A 230 -17.38 -13.44 -33.97
N ASN A 231 -17.51 -13.09 -32.68
CA ASN A 231 -18.78 -12.62 -32.10
C ASN A 231 -18.73 -11.10 -31.82
N PRO A 232 -19.24 -10.27 -32.74
CA PRO A 232 -19.10 -8.81 -32.63
C PRO A 232 -19.76 -8.25 -31.38
N THR A 233 -20.90 -8.80 -30.94
CA THR A 233 -21.63 -8.34 -29.76
C THR A 233 -20.83 -8.60 -28.47
N ILE A 234 -20.34 -9.81 -28.26
CA ILE A 234 -19.55 -10.16 -27.07
C ILE A 234 -18.23 -9.38 -27.06
N SER A 235 -17.57 -9.27 -28.22
CA SER A 235 -16.31 -8.53 -28.35
C SER A 235 -16.48 -7.04 -28.02
N GLN A 236 -17.61 -6.43 -28.38
CA GLN A 236 -17.95 -5.06 -27.97
C GLN A 236 -18.19 -4.94 -26.47
N ILE A 237 -18.93 -5.88 -25.87
CA ILE A 237 -19.19 -5.89 -24.42
C ILE A 237 -17.89 -5.98 -23.64
N ILE A 238 -16.98 -6.88 -24.02
CA ILE A 238 -15.65 -7.00 -23.39
C ILE A 238 -14.85 -5.71 -23.58
N GLY A 239 -14.85 -5.18 -24.81
CA GLY A 239 -14.12 -3.95 -25.16
C GLY A 239 -14.57 -2.73 -24.35
N PHE A 240 -15.87 -2.53 -24.16
CA PHE A 240 -16.40 -1.45 -23.33
C PHE A 240 -16.30 -1.74 -21.83
N GLY A 241 -16.52 -3.00 -21.42
CA GLY A 241 -16.41 -3.44 -20.02
C GLY A 241 -15.02 -3.19 -19.42
N ALA A 242 -13.96 -3.34 -20.22
CA ALA A 242 -12.60 -3.02 -19.81
C ALA A 242 -12.37 -1.53 -19.47
N PHE A 243 -13.27 -0.61 -19.84
CA PHE A 243 -13.20 0.79 -19.40
C PHE A 243 -13.78 1.04 -18.02
N VAL A 244 -14.61 0.14 -17.49
CA VAL A 244 -15.29 0.34 -16.21
C VAL A 244 -14.32 0.46 -15.03
N PRO A 245 -13.34 -0.45 -14.84
CA PRO A 245 -12.44 -0.36 -13.69
C PRO A 245 -11.59 0.92 -13.70
N GLN A 246 -11.05 1.29 -14.85
CA GLN A 246 -10.22 2.49 -15.00
C GLN A 246 -11.02 3.79 -14.77
N ILE A 247 -12.26 3.89 -15.27
CA ILE A 247 -13.12 5.06 -15.01
C ILE A 247 -13.47 5.15 -13.53
N LEU A 248 -13.89 4.04 -12.92
CA LEU A 248 -14.25 3.99 -11.50
C LEU A 248 -13.07 4.41 -10.61
N LEU A 249 -11.89 3.83 -10.82
CA LEU A 249 -10.70 4.16 -10.05
C LEU A 249 -10.27 5.62 -10.25
N THR A 250 -10.34 6.15 -11.48
CA THR A 250 -10.03 7.56 -11.75
C THR A 250 -10.93 8.50 -10.96
N VAL A 251 -12.24 8.22 -10.90
CA VAL A 251 -13.19 9.02 -10.12
C VAL A 251 -12.92 8.87 -8.62
N VAL A 252 -12.69 7.65 -8.13
CA VAL A 252 -12.36 7.40 -6.72
C VAL A 252 -11.09 8.14 -6.29
N PHE A 253 -10.03 8.07 -7.09
CA PHE A 253 -8.78 8.77 -6.82
C PHE A 253 -8.95 10.28 -6.89
N ALA A 254 -9.74 10.80 -7.84
CA ALA A 254 -10.08 12.20 -7.89
C ALA A 254 -10.74 12.66 -6.57
N PHE A 255 -11.77 11.97 -6.08
CA PHE A 255 -12.39 12.33 -4.79
C PHE A 255 -11.47 12.17 -3.58
N ARG A 256 -10.54 11.22 -3.63
CA ARG A 256 -9.67 10.90 -2.50
C ARG A 256 -8.42 11.78 -2.40
N TYR A 257 -7.87 12.22 -3.53
CA TYR A 257 -6.54 12.80 -3.65
C TYR A 257 -6.47 14.12 -4.46
N TYR A 258 -7.59 14.74 -4.84
CA TYR A 258 -7.58 15.96 -5.68
C TYR A 258 -6.76 17.14 -5.14
N GLU A 259 -6.48 17.22 -3.84
CA GLU A 259 -5.65 18.29 -3.26
C GLU A 259 -4.19 18.20 -3.69
N ASP A 260 -3.73 16.98 -3.95
CA ASP A 260 -2.39 16.66 -4.38
C ASP A 260 -2.44 16.17 -5.82
N LEU A 261 -2.60 17.13 -6.74
CA LEU A 261 -2.78 16.83 -8.16
C LEU A 261 -1.66 15.93 -8.73
N PRO A 262 -0.36 16.14 -8.45
CA PRO A 262 0.70 15.23 -8.91
C PRO A 262 0.48 13.78 -8.45
N PHE A 263 0.15 13.57 -7.18
CA PHE A 263 -0.12 12.22 -6.64
C PHE A 263 -1.41 11.61 -7.20
N CYS A 264 -2.47 12.40 -7.29
CA CYS A 264 -3.73 11.97 -7.89
C CYS A 264 -3.53 11.57 -9.37
N TRP A 265 -2.79 12.37 -10.14
CA TRP A 265 -2.54 12.09 -11.55
C TRP A 265 -1.65 10.86 -11.72
N PHE A 266 -0.67 10.65 -10.83
CA PHE A 266 0.13 9.44 -10.84
C PHE A 266 -0.75 8.19 -10.67
N LEU A 267 -1.60 8.15 -9.65
CA LEU A 267 -2.50 7.00 -9.39
C LEU A 267 -3.54 6.81 -10.50
N SER A 268 -4.17 7.89 -10.97
CA SER A 268 -5.15 7.82 -12.06
C SER A 268 -4.52 7.32 -13.35
N THR A 269 -3.33 7.79 -13.70
CA THR A 269 -2.60 7.33 -14.90
C THR A 269 -2.15 5.88 -14.76
N PHE A 270 -1.63 5.50 -13.60
CA PHE A 270 -1.22 4.13 -13.33
C PHE A 270 -2.39 3.16 -13.45
N ALA A 271 -3.54 3.46 -12.82
CA ALA A 271 -4.75 2.64 -12.95
C ALA A 271 -5.33 2.64 -14.37
N PHE A 272 -5.31 3.79 -15.05
CA PHE A 272 -5.72 3.89 -16.45
C PHE A 272 -4.91 2.96 -17.35
N VAL A 273 -3.59 2.88 -17.15
CA VAL A 273 -2.71 2.01 -17.93
C VAL A 273 -2.88 0.54 -17.52
N ALA A 274 -2.88 0.24 -16.21
CA ALA A 274 -2.95 -1.13 -15.68
C ALA A 274 -4.23 -1.87 -16.08
N TYR A 275 -5.37 -1.16 -16.10
CA TYR A 275 -6.67 -1.75 -16.43
C TYR A 275 -7.14 -1.44 -17.85
N ASN A 276 -6.29 -0.85 -18.70
CA ASN A 276 -6.67 -0.58 -20.08
C ASN A 276 -6.87 -1.87 -20.87
N LYS A 277 -7.78 -1.87 -21.84
CA LYS A 277 -7.94 -2.98 -22.80
C LYS A 277 -6.74 -3.14 -23.74
N VAL A 278 -6.01 -2.06 -23.99
CA VAL A 278 -4.74 -2.06 -24.76
C VAL A 278 -3.68 -1.42 -23.89
N CYS A 279 -2.65 -2.18 -23.53
CA CYS A 279 -1.50 -1.71 -22.77
C CYS A 279 -0.23 -2.01 -23.58
N THR A 280 0.50 -0.95 -23.95
CA THR A 280 1.78 -1.05 -24.65
C THR A 280 2.87 -0.35 -23.82
N SER A 281 4.14 -0.70 -24.05
CA SER A 281 5.26 -0.15 -23.27
C SER A 281 5.38 1.38 -23.33
N GLN A 282 4.82 2.01 -24.37
CA GLN A 282 4.78 3.46 -24.51
C GLN A 282 3.98 4.13 -23.38
N TYR A 283 2.98 3.45 -22.85
CA TYR A 283 2.08 4.01 -21.84
C TYR A 283 2.76 4.14 -20.47
N PHE A 284 3.84 3.38 -20.24
CA PHE A 284 4.60 3.45 -18.99
C PHE A 284 5.23 4.82 -18.78
N VAL A 285 5.57 5.52 -19.87
CA VAL A 285 6.10 6.89 -19.86
C VAL A 285 5.12 7.84 -19.14
N TRP A 286 3.81 7.62 -19.27
CA TRP A 286 2.78 8.53 -18.76
C TRP A 286 2.73 8.63 -17.23
N TYR A 287 2.96 7.55 -16.50
CA TYR A 287 2.98 7.59 -15.03
C TYR A 287 4.41 7.68 -14.47
N ILE A 288 5.43 7.16 -15.17
CA ILE A 288 6.83 7.31 -14.74
C ILE A 288 7.24 8.79 -14.69
N LEU A 289 6.72 9.64 -15.60
CA LEU A 289 7.01 11.08 -15.59
C LEU A 289 6.55 11.78 -14.30
N LEU A 290 5.50 11.27 -13.65
CA LEU A 290 4.92 11.83 -12.43
C LEU A 290 5.63 11.30 -11.18
N LEU A 291 6.37 10.19 -11.29
CA LEU A 291 7.10 9.56 -10.19
C LEU A 291 8.08 10.53 -9.48
N PRO A 292 8.91 11.34 -10.17
CA PRO A 292 9.77 12.31 -9.49
C PRO A 292 9.01 13.33 -8.62
N LEU A 293 7.81 13.74 -9.05
CA LEU A 293 7.00 14.71 -8.30
C LEU A 293 6.41 14.12 -7.01
N VAL A 294 6.27 12.79 -6.94
CA VAL A 294 5.71 12.08 -5.78
C VAL A 294 6.76 11.31 -5.00
N ALA A 295 8.00 11.22 -5.49
CA ALA A 295 9.06 10.37 -4.94
C ALA A 295 9.34 10.66 -3.47
N HIS A 296 9.42 11.94 -3.09
CA HIS A 296 9.63 12.37 -1.70
C HIS A 296 8.50 11.95 -0.73
N LYS A 297 7.32 11.58 -1.25
CA LYS A 297 6.18 11.08 -0.46
C LYS A 297 6.14 9.56 -0.34
N ILE A 298 7.01 8.86 -1.07
CA ILE A 298 7.07 7.40 -1.11
C ILE A 298 8.08 6.92 -0.07
N GLU A 299 7.60 6.54 1.11
CA GLU A 299 8.43 5.93 2.17
C GLU A 299 8.66 4.44 1.90
N MET A 300 9.82 4.11 1.32
CA MET A 300 10.17 2.73 0.96
C MET A 300 11.65 2.43 1.24
N SER A 301 11.94 1.21 1.69
CA SER A 301 13.33 0.75 1.89
C SER A 301 14.05 0.57 0.54
N ARG A 302 15.37 0.81 0.50
CA ARG A 302 16.18 0.66 -0.73
C ARG A 302 16.02 -0.72 -1.38
N THR A 303 16.00 -1.77 -0.56
CA THR A 303 15.78 -3.15 -1.01
C THR A 303 14.43 -3.30 -1.71
N ARG A 304 13.35 -2.75 -1.13
CA ARG A 304 12.02 -2.82 -1.73
C ARG A 304 11.93 -2.05 -3.05
N THR A 305 12.56 -0.88 -3.13
CA THR A 305 12.63 -0.12 -4.39
C THR A 305 13.34 -0.93 -5.48
N LEU A 306 14.48 -1.55 -5.16
CA LEU A 306 15.20 -2.41 -6.11
C LEU A 306 14.38 -3.64 -6.50
N THR A 307 13.73 -4.30 -5.55
CA THR A 307 12.88 -5.47 -5.84
C THR A 307 11.71 -5.10 -6.75
N LEU A 308 10.98 -4.01 -6.46
CA LEU A 308 9.83 -3.61 -7.29
C LEU A 308 10.27 -3.20 -8.71
N ILE A 309 11.40 -2.50 -8.83
CA ILE A 309 11.98 -2.18 -10.14
C ILE A 309 12.35 -3.48 -10.87
N ALA A 310 13.01 -4.43 -10.19
CA ALA A 310 13.38 -5.71 -10.77
C ALA A 310 12.15 -6.54 -11.18
N ALA A 311 11.15 -6.67 -10.32
CA ALA A 311 9.90 -7.38 -10.61
C ALA A 311 9.14 -6.75 -11.79
N TRP A 312 9.12 -5.42 -11.86
CA TRP A 312 8.54 -4.68 -12.98
C TRP A 312 9.28 -4.96 -14.31
N PHE A 313 10.62 -5.06 -14.30
CA PHE A 313 11.40 -5.43 -15.49
C PHE A 313 11.29 -6.92 -15.85
N VAL A 314 11.33 -7.81 -14.85
CA VAL A 314 11.26 -9.27 -15.06
C VAL A 314 9.91 -9.66 -15.64
N SER A 315 8.80 -9.13 -15.12
CA SER A 315 7.46 -9.39 -15.66
C SER A 315 7.34 -8.94 -17.13
N GLN A 316 7.97 -7.82 -17.50
CA GLN A 316 8.06 -7.42 -18.92
C GLN A 316 8.92 -8.37 -19.75
N GLY A 317 10.07 -8.80 -19.24
CA GLY A 317 10.94 -9.76 -19.93
C GLY A 317 10.23 -11.11 -20.18
N LEU A 318 9.52 -11.60 -19.17
CA LEU A 318 8.71 -12.83 -19.25
C LEU A 318 7.55 -12.70 -20.25
N TRP A 319 7.03 -11.49 -20.47
CA TRP A 319 6.03 -11.24 -21.51
C TRP A 319 6.65 -11.11 -22.91
N LEU A 320 7.82 -10.46 -23.02
CA LEU A 320 8.50 -10.21 -24.29
C LEU A 320 9.01 -11.48 -24.96
N LEU A 321 9.48 -12.47 -24.20
CA LEU A 321 9.96 -13.74 -24.76
C LEU A 321 8.87 -14.50 -25.53
N PRO A 322 7.70 -14.83 -24.95
CA PRO A 322 6.64 -15.51 -25.69
C PRO A 322 6.09 -14.64 -26.82
N ALA A 323 6.01 -13.31 -26.65
CA ALA A 323 5.61 -12.40 -27.73
C ALA A 323 6.60 -12.41 -28.91
N TYR A 324 7.90 -12.48 -28.65
CA TYR A 324 8.92 -12.61 -29.69
C TYR A 324 8.80 -13.93 -30.45
N LEU A 325 8.62 -15.04 -29.73
CA LEU A 325 8.43 -16.36 -30.33
C LEU A 325 7.17 -16.43 -31.19
N PHE A 326 6.10 -15.72 -30.79
CA PHE A 326 4.89 -15.59 -31.59
C PHE A 326 5.14 -14.78 -32.86
N GLU A 327 5.58 -13.53 -32.72
CA GLU A 327 5.62 -12.56 -33.82
C GLU A 327 6.70 -12.87 -34.85
N PHE A 328 7.91 -13.25 -34.40
CA PHE A 328 9.07 -13.41 -35.28
C PHE A 328 9.38 -14.86 -35.65
N GLN A 329 9.01 -15.81 -34.79
CA GLN A 329 9.30 -17.23 -35.02
C GLN A 329 8.04 -18.04 -35.37
N GLY A 330 6.84 -17.44 -35.27
CA GLY A 330 5.58 -18.08 -35.66
C GLY A 330 5.09 -19.18 -34.69
N TYR A 331 5.65 -19.29 -33.49
CA TYR A 331 5.20 -20.28 -32.49
C TYR A 331 3.91 -19.83 -31.81
N ASN A 332 2.95 -20.74 -31.63
CA ASN A 332 1.72 -20.44 -30.91
C ASN A 332 1.95 -20.36 -29.38
N THR A 333 2.31 -19.17 -28.89
CA THR A 333 2.55 -18.88 -27.46
C THR A 333 1.42 -18.04 -26.83
N PHE A 334 0.25 -17.98 -27.47
CA PHE A 334 -0.85 -17.07 -27.10
C PHE A 334 -1.30 -17.21 -25.64
N PHE A 335 -1.42 -18.46 -25.14
CA PHE A 335 -1.78 -18.72 -23.75
C PHE A 335 -0.67 -18.34 -22.77
N LEU A 336 0.60 -18.53 -23.14
CA LEU A 336 1.75 -18.11 -22.32
C LEU A 336 1.82 -16.58 -22.21
N MET A 337 1.53 -15.86 -23.30
CA MET A 337 1.41 -14.40 -23.28
C MET A 337 0.26 -13.94 -22.38
N PHE A 338 -0.87 -14.66 -22.35
CA PHE A 338 -1.97 -14.37 -21.44
C PHE A 338 -1.54 -14.55 -19.98
N LEU A 339 -0.90 -15.66 -19.63
CA LEU A 339 -0.38 -15.88 -18.28
C LEU A 339 0.64 -14.80 -17.88
N ALA A 340 1.55 -14.43 -18.77
CA ALA A 340 2.51 -13.34 -18.53
C ALA A 340 1.81 -11.98 -18.35
N SER A 341 0.70 -11.73 -19.06
CA SER A 341 -0.11 -10.51 -18.92
C SER A 341 -0.83 -10.47 -17.56
N CYS A 342 -1.36 -11.60 -17.11
CA CYS A 342 -1.92 -11.74 -15.77
C CYS A 342 -0.84 -11.50 -14.71
N LEU A 343 0.33 -12.12 -14.83
CA LEU A 343 1.47 -11.91 -13.92
C LEU A 343 1.90 -10.44 -13.89
N PHE A 344 1.92 -9.76 -15.04
CA PHE A 344 2.23 -8.34 -15.12
C PHE A 344 1.20 -7.52 -14.32
N VAL A 345 -0.11 -7.74 -14.49
CA VAL A 345 -1.14 -7.03 -13.72
C VAL A 345 -1.04 -7.32 -12.22
N VAL A 346 -0.83 -8.58 -11.84
CA VAL A 346 -0.67 -9.03 -10.45
C VAL A 346 0.53 -8.36 -9.78
N THR A 347 1.70 -8.40 -10.42
CA THR A 347 2.93 -7.74 -9.92
C THR A 347 2.72 -6.24 -9.67
N ASN A 348 1.83 -5.61 -10.42
CA ASN A 348 1.52 -4.18 -10.32
C ASN A 348 0.40 -3.86 -9.30
N THR A 349 -0.30 -4.84 -8.70
CA THR A 349 -1.54 -4.60 -7.91
C THR A 349 -1.64 -5.27 -6.53
N MET A 350 -0.73 -6.17 -6.14
CA MET A 350 -0.93 -7.06 -4.98
C MET A 350 -0.59 -6.50 -3.59
N VAL A 351 -1.35 -6.99 -2.58
CA VAL A 351 -1.20 -6.70 -1.13
C VAL A 351 -1.68 -7.92 -0.29
N PHE A 352 -0.83 -8.52 0.54
CA PHE A 352 -1.15 -9.45 1.65
C PHE A 352 -1.77 -8.73 2.85
N TYR A 353 -2.75 -9.33 3.54
CA TYR A 353 -3.49 -8.67 4.62
C TYR A 353 -3.33 -9.37 5.98
N LEU A 354 -3.09 -8.59 7.02
CA LEU A 354 -3.09 -9.03 8.43
C LEU A 354 -4.23 -8.30 9.15
N ILE A 355 -5.22 -9.02 9.69
CA ILE A 355 -6.49 -8.44 10.14
C ILE A 355 -6.79 -8.82 11.60
N GLY A 356 -6.97 -7.81 12.45
CA GLY A 356 -7.46 -7.99 13.82
C GLY A 356 -8.96 -8.26 13.86
N LEU A 357 -9.37 -9.27 14.63
CA LEU A 357 -10.77 -9.65 14.81
C LEU A 357 -11.46 -8.93 15.96
N GLY A 358 -10.71 -8.30 16.87
CA GLY A 358 -11.28 -7.77 18.11
C GLY A 358 -11.41 -8.84 19.19
N LEU A 359 -12.16 -8.59 20.26
CA LEU A 359 -12.01 -9.31 21.53
C LEU A 359 -13.11 -10.33 21.82
N GLY A 360 -14.31 -10.09 21.32
CA GLY A 360 -15.55 -10.81 21.61
C GLY A 360 -15.92 -11.80 20.53
N ASP A 361 -16.77 -11.36 19.60
CA ASP A 361 -17.48 -12.21 18.66
C ASP A 361 -17.08 -11.98 17.20
N VAL A 362 -17.86 -12.55 16.27
CA VAL A 362 -17.66 -12.38 14.82
C VAL A 362 -17.92 -10.95 14.33
N GLU A 363 -18.65 -10.13 15.09
CA GLU A 363 -19.07 -8.78 14.73
C GLU A 363 -18.05 -7.72 15.14
N ASP A 364 -17.20 -8.04 16.12
CA ASP A 364 -16.09 -7.19 16.57
C ASP A 364 -15.05 -6.88 15.48
N ILE A 365 -15.04 -7.64 14.38
CA ILE A 365 -14.21 -7.33 13.22
C ILE A 365 -14.61 -5.95 12.66
N THR A 366 -13.63 -5.11 12.37
CA THR A 366 -13.94 -3.83 11.72
C THR A 366 -14.63 -4.05 10.37
N VAL A 367 -15.54 -3.14 9.99
CA VAL A 367 -16.19 -3.14 8.66
C VAL A 367 -15.16 -3.24 7.53
N LYS A 368 -13.98 -2.63 7.72
CA LYS A 368 -12.87 -2.70 6.77
C LYS A 368 -12.29 -4.12 6.70
N GLY A 369 -12.06 -4.77 7.84
CA GLY A 369 -11.61 -6.15 7.92
C GLY A 369 -12.57 -7.11 7.23
N LEU A 370 -13.87 -7.05 7.57
CA LEU A 370 -14.91 -7.91 6.98
C LEU A 370 -14.97 -7.81 5.45
N ASN A 371 -14.91 -6.58 4.92
CA ASN A 371 -14.94 -6.34 3.48
C ASN A 371 -13.72 -6.89 2.74
N ILE A 372 -12.56 -6.99 3.41
CA ILE A 372 -11.34 -7.56 2.85
C ILE A 372 -11.42 -9.09 2.90
N VAL A 373 -11.81 -9.66 4.04
CA VAL A 373 -11.98 -11.11 4.22
C VAL A 373 -12.89 -11.70 3.14
N LYS A 374 -14.02 -11.05 2.84
CA LYS A 374 -14.96 -11.48 1.78
C LYS A 374 -14.32 -11.56 0.38
N LYS A 375 -13.24 -10.83 0.12
CA LYS A 375 -12.56 -10.75 -1.18
C LYS A 375 -11.33 -11.64 -1.29
N CYS A 376 -10.69 -11.96 -0.17
CA CYS A 376 -9.49 -12.80 -0.14
C CYS A 376 -9.75 -14.19 -0.73
N ALA A 377 -8.74 -14.72 -1.41
CA ALA A 377 -8.77 -16.07 -1.97
C ALA A 377 -8.64 -17.12 -0.86
N ARG A 378 -7.77 -16.85 0.13
CA ARG A 378 -7.58 -17.68 1.32
C ARG A 378 -7.66 -16.84 2.60
N VAL A 379 -8.28 -17.43 3.61
CA VAL A 379 -8.46 -16.81 4.93
C VAL A 379 -7.94 -17.79 5.98
N HIS A 380 -6.84 -17.43 6.62
CA HIS A 380 -6.25 -18.18 7.72
C HIS A 380 -6.71 -17.58 9.05
N LEU A 381 -6.98 -18.41 10.05
CA LEU A 381 -7.28 -17.99 11.41
C LEU A 381 -6.20 -18.51 12.34
N GLU A 382 -5.52 -17.59 13.00
CA GLU A 382 -4.62 -17.92 14.09
C GLU A 382 -5.41 -18.08 15.40
N ALA A 383 -5.23 -19.23 16.05
CA ALA A 383 -6.12 -19.76 17.09
C ALA A 383 -5.41 -20.08 18.43
N TYR A 384 -4.15 -19.67 18.62
CA TYR A 384 -3.33 -20.04 19.77
C TYR A 384 -2.92 -18.85 20.65
N THR A 385 -2.99 -17.61 20.16
CA THR A 385 -2.65 -16.40 20.91
C THR A 385 -3.81 -15.92 21.79
N SER A 386 -5.05 -16.23 21.44
CA SER A 386 -6.27 -15.89 22.19
C SER A 386 -7.48 -16.65 21.60
N ILE A 387 -8.65 -16.54 22.25
CA ILE A 387 -9.92 -17.18 21.83
C ILE A 387 -11.06 -16.17 21.71
N LEU A 388 -12.03 -16.48 20.86
CA LEU A 388 -13.30 -15.74 20.72
C LEU A 388 -14.40 -16.35 21.60
N CYS A 389 -15.54 -15.68 21.72
CA CYS A 389 -16.61 -16.01 22.66
C CYS A 389 -17.26 -17.40 22.47
N TYR A 390 -17.20 -17.98 21.27
CA TYR A 390 -17.67 -19.33 20.95
C TYR A 390 -16.51 -20.34 20.86
N GLY A 391 -15.32 -19.99 21.36
CA GLY A 391 -14.13 -20.84 21.29
C GLY A 391 -13.55 -20.90 19.88
N LEU A 392 -13.08 -22.08 19.48
CA LEU A 392 -12.46 -22.34 18.18
C LEU A 392 -13.45 -22.82 17.10
N ASP A 393 -14.76 -22.78 17.38
CA ASP A 393 -15.76 -23.18 16.39
C ASP A 393 -15.81 -22.18 15.23
N LYS A 394 -15.12 -22.54 14.14
CA LYS A 394 -15.01 -21.72 12.95
C LYS A 394 -16.30 -21.65 12.14
N THR A 395 -17.31 -22.49 12.40
CA THR A 395 -18.55 -22.50 11.61
C THR A 395 -19.29 -21.16 11.70
N ASN A 396 -19.26 -20.50 12.86
CA ASN A 396 -19.84 -19.17 13.00
C ASN A 396 -19.09 -18.10 12.19
N LEU A 397 -17.75 -18.15 12.17
CA LEU A 397 -16.91 -17.27 11.35
C LEU A 397 -17.16 -17.51 9.87
N GLU A 398 -17.20 -18.76 9.44
CA GLU A 398 -17.42 -19.14 8.03
C GLU A 398 -18.80 -18.68 7.54
N ASN A 399 -19.85 -18.88 8.36
CA ASN A 399 -21.21 -18.43 8.06
C ASN A 399 -21.31 -16.90 7.96
N PHE A 400 -20.68 -16.17 8.88
CA PHE A 400 -20.75 -14.71 8.91
C PHE A 400 -19.89 -14.05 7.83
N TYR A 401 -18.68 -14.58 7.58
CA TYR A 401 -17.76 -14.06 6.58
C TYR A 401 -18.09 -14.54 5.17
N GLY A 402 -18.81 -15.64 5.00
CA GLY A 402 -19.11 -16.24 3.70
C GLY A 402 -17.87 -16.78 2.99
N ARG A 403 -16.88 -17.25 3.77
CA ARG A 403 -15.60 -17.78 3.31
C ARG A 403 -15.17 -18.93 4.20
N GLU A 404 -14.52 -19.93 3.61
CA GLU A 404 -13.86 -20.99 4.38
C GLU A 404 -12.70 -20.42 5.20
N VAL A 405 -12.59 -20.86 6.45
CA VAL A 405 -11.54 -20.42 7.38
C VAL A 405 -10.59 -21.59 7.63
N ILE A 406 -9.31 -21.37 7.34
CA ILE A 406 -8.24 -22.34 7.48
C ILE A 406 -7.54 -22.09 8.82
N GLU A 407 -7.63 -23.04 9.74
CA GLU A 407 -6.96 -22.92 11.05
C GLU A 407 -5.43 -22.97 10.88
N ALA A 408 -4.73 -22.02 11.51
CA ALA A 408 -3.27 -21.94 11.57
C ALA A 408 -2.84 -22.02 13.05
N ASP A 409 -2.26 -23.15 13.43
CA ASP A 409 -1.75 -23.34 14.79
C ASP A 409 -0.38 -22.68 15.00
N ARG A 410 0.14 -22.77 16.23
CA ARG A 410 1.44 -22.19 16.60
C ARG A 410 2.58 -22.71 15.73
N THR A 411 2.56 -23.98 15.36
CA THR A 411 3.59 -24.57 14.50
C THR A 411 3.52 -23.94 13.12
N VAL A 412 2.32 -23.80 12.57
CA VAL A 412 2.10 -23.20 11.25
C VAL A 412 2.48 -21.71 11.23
N VAL A 413 2.18 -20.94 12.27
CA VAL A 413 2.48 -19.50 12.30
C VAL A 413 3.94 -19.22 12.66
N GLU A 414 4.53 -19.95 13.62
CA GLU A 414 5.89 -19.67 14.11
C GLU A 414 6.96 -20.43 13.33
N GLN A 415 6.72 -21.68 12.92
CA GLN A 415 7.74 -22.55 12.30
C GLN A 415 7.49 -22.82 10.81
N GLU A 416 6.24 -22.99 10.39
CA GLU A 416 5.86 -23.35 9.02
C GLU A 416 5.10 -22.21 8.29
N SER A 417 5.47 -20.96 8.58
CA SER A 417 4.78 -19.77 8.03
C SER A 417 4.75 -19.73 6.50
N ASP A 418 5.67 -20.44 5.85
CA ASP A 418 5.68 -20.64 4.41
C ASP A 418 4.37 -21.24 3.90
N ALA A 419 3.64 -22.04 4.69
CA ALA A 419 2.34 -22.56 4.30
C ALA A 419 1.27 -21.45 4.16
N ILE A 420 1.32 -20.44 5.04
CA ILE A 420 0.42 -19.27 5.00
C ILE A 420 0.85 -18.32 3.86
N LEU A 421 2.15 -18.09 3.73
CA LEU A 421 2.73 -17.14 2.78
C LEU A 421 2.83 -17.69 1.35
N LYS A 422 2.83 -19.01 1.17
CA LYS A 422 2.91 -19.66 -0.15
C LYS A 422 1.75 -19.20 -1.01
N GLY A 423 2.04 -18.60 -2.16
CA GLY A 423 1.03 -18.08 -3.08
C GLY A 423 0.46 -16.72 -2.69
N ALA A 424 0.84 -16.15 -1.53
CA ALA A 424 0.43 -14.80 -1.13
C ALA A 424 1.08 -13.67 -1.95
N ASP A 425 1.99 -14.04 -2.86
CA ASP A 425 2.52 -13.21 -3.95
C ASP A 425 1.60 -13.20 -5.19
N THR A 426 0.76 -14.23 -5.34
CA THR A 426 -0.11 -14.46 -6.52
C THR A 426 -1.60 -14.25 -6.25
N GLU A 427 -2.03 -14.26 -5.00
CA GLU A 427 -3.43 -14.06 -4.59
C GLU A 427 -3.54 -13.35 -3.25
N ASP A 428 -4.68 -12.69 -3.01
CA ASP A 428 -4.95 -12.01 -1.74
C ASP A 428 -5.18 -13.04 -0.63
N VAL A 429 -4.25 -13.09 0.33
CA VAL A 429 -4.33 -13.94 1.53
C VAL A 429 -4.53 -13.06 2.77
N ALA A 430 -5.48 -13.45 3.62
CA ALA A 430 -5.71 -12.83 4.92
C ALA A 430 -5.29 -13.78 6.04
N LEU A 431 -4.56 -13.25 7.03
CA LEU A 431 -4.41 -13.89 8.34
C LEU A 431 -5.23 -13.11 9.37
N LEU A 432 -6.17 -13.79 10.00
CA LEU A 432 -7.03 -13.29 11.08
C LEU A 432 -6.37 -13.57 12.42
N VAL A 433 -6.26 -12.53 13.25
CA VAL A 433 -5.67 -12.58 14.59
C VAL A 433 -6.70 -12.09 15.59
N VAL A 434 -6.90 -12.81 16.69
CA VAL A 434 -7.79 -12.39 17.78
C VAL A 434 -7.21 -11.15 18.47
N GLY A 435 -8.04 -10.14 18.70
CA GLY A 435 -7.63 -8.81 19.19
C GLY A 435 -7.05 -7.94 18.07
N ASP A 436 -5.93 -7.28 18.38
CA ASP A 436 -5.14 -6.52 17.42
C ASP A 436 -3.89 -7.31 17.02
N PRO A 437 -3.48 -7.30 15.74
CA PRO A 437 -2.34 -8.09 15.29
C PRO A 437 -1.03 -7.78 16.01
N PHE A 438 -0.86 -6.60 16.61
CA PHE A 438 0.37 -6.23 17.33
C PHE A 438 0.16 -5.97 18.82
N GLY A 439 -1.05 -6.17 19.36
CA GLY A 439 -1.35 -5.83 20.75
C GLY A 439 -0.54 -6.63 21.78
N ALA A 440 -0.31 -7.92 21.56
CA ALA A 440 0.44 -8.78 22.46
C ALA A 440 0.88 -10.09 21.80
N THR A 441 1.38 -10.02 20.56
CA THR A 441 1.63 -11.23 19.75
C THR A 441 3.01 -11.21 19.09
N THR A 442 3.43 -12.37 18.56
CA THR A 442 4.68 -12.55 17.80
C THR A 442 4.53 -12.24 16.30
N HIS A 443 3.36 -11.76 15.85
CA HIS A 443 3.06 -11.57 14.43
C HIS A 443 3.93 -10.51 13.73
N ALA A 444 4.66 -9.67 14.48
CA ALA A 444 5.70 -8.82 13.92
C ALA A 444 6.77 -9.64 13.16
N ASP A 445 7.11 -10.83 13.65
CA ASP A 445 8.03 -11.76 12.98
C ASP A 445 7.45 -12.31 11.67
N LEU A 446 6.17 -12.65 11.63
CA LEU A 446 5.50 -13.05 10.39
C LEU A 446 5.50 -11.91 9.36
N VAL A 447 5.27 -10.67 9.79
CA VAL A 447 5.38 -9.49 8.92
C VAL A 447 6.82 -9.33 8.40
N LEU A 448 7.84 -9.61 9.23
CA LEU A 448 9.23 -9.60 8.79
C LEU A 448 9.52 -10.70 7.77
N ARG A 449 9.05 -11.93 7.99
CA ARG A 449 9.18 -13.06 7.04
C ARG A 449 8.48 -12.78 5.71
N ALA A 450 7.24 -12.28 5.75
CA ALA A 450 6.53 -11.82 4.56
C ALA A 450 7.31 -10.73 3.82
N LYS A 451 7.86 -9.75 4.54
CA LYS A 451 8.73 -8.71 3.95
C LYS A 451 10.02 -9.28 3.37
N GLN A 452 10.65 -10.26 4.00
CA GLN A 452 11.84 -10.95 3.47
C GLN A 452 11.53 -11.71 2.18
N GLN A 453 10.33 -12.27 2.07
CA GLN A 453 9.79 -12.91 0.87
C GLN A 453 9.21 -11.91 -0.15
N ASN A 454 9.35 -10.60 0.10
CA ASN A 454 8.81 -9.51 -0.74
C ASN A 454 7.28 -9.52 -0.90
N ILE A 455 6.56 -10.13 0.04
CA ILE A 455 5.11 -10.16 0.07
C ILE A 455 4.58 -8.85 0.70
N PRO A 456 3.75 -8.07 -0.02
CA PRO A 456 3.32 -6.74 0.41
C PRO A 456 2.30 -6.79 1.56
N VAL A 457 2.71 -6.60 2.82
CA VAL A 457 1.78 -6.68 3.97
C VAL A 457 0.98 -5.40 4.23
N ARG A 458 -0.32 -5.53 4.50
CA ARG A 458 -1.23 -4.47 4.97
C ARG A 458 -1.95 -4.92 6.24
N VAL A 459 -1.79 -4.11 7.28
CA VAL A 459 -2.37 -4.40 8.60
C VAL A 459 -3.71 -3.66 8.76
N ILE A 460 -4.70 -4.36 9.28
CA ILE A 460 -6.00 -3.85 9.69
C ILE A 460 -6.10 -4.03 11.20
N HIS A 461 -5.98 -2.91 11.91
CA HIS A 461 -6.02 -2.88 13.37
C HIS A 461 -7.43 -3.12 13.93
N ASN A 462 -7.48 -3.52 15.19
CA ASN A 462 -8.72 -3.67 15.94
C ASN A 462 -8.55 -3.39 17.45
N ALA A 463 -9.57 -3.62 18.26
CA ALA A 463 -9.48 -3.56 19.72
C ALA A 463 -8.52 -4.64 20.26
N SER A 464 -7.77 -4.30 21.31
CA SER A 464 -6.83 -5.18 22.01
C SER A 464 -7.13 -5.17 23.51
N ILE A 465 -6.72 -6.22 24.22
CA ILE A 465 -6.77 -6.20 25.69
C ILE A 465 -5.93 -5.03 26.25
N MET A 466 -4.85 -4.66 25.55
CA MET A 466 -3.95 -3.57 25.93
C MET A 466 -4.64 -2.21 26.10
N ASN A 467 -5.68 -1.93 25.31
CA ASN A 467 -6.46 -0.71 25.43
C ASN A 467 -7.83 -0.94 26.08
N ALA A 468 -8.43 -2.12 25.88
CA ALA A 468 -9.76 -2.41 26.45
C ALA A 468 -9.75 -2.50 27.98
N VAL A 469 -8.59 -2.76 28.62
CA VAL A 469 -8.44 -2.72 30.08
C VAL A 469 -8.86 -1.39 30.71
N GLY A 470 -8.92 -0.30 29.94
CA GLY A 470 -9.44 0.99 30.41
C GLY A 470 -10.89 0.93 30.92
N CYS A 471 -11.65 -0.12 30.61
CA CYS A 471 -12.99 -0.33 31.15
C CYS A 471 -13.03 -0.47 32.69
N CYS A 472 -11.90 -0.80 33.34
CA CYS A 472 -11.80 -0.81 34.80
C CYS A 472 -11.68 0.58 35.45
N GLY A 473 -11.56 1.64 34.65
CA GLY A 473 -11.45 3.02 35.15
C GLY A 473 -10.03 3.56 35.30
N LEU A 474 -9.02 2.69 35.25
CA LEU A 474 -7.62 3.10 35.26
C LEU A 474 -7.24 3.80 33.95
N GLN A 475 -6.48 4.87 34.06
CA GLN A 475 -6.03 5.66 32.92
C GLN A 475 -4.93 4.94 32.16
N LEU A 476 -5.17 4.69 30.87
CA LEU A 476 -4.26 3.94 30.00
C LEU A 476 -2.86 4.54 29.92
N TYR A 477 -2.71 5.87 30.05
CA TYR A 477 -1.41 6.54 30.02
C TYR A 477 -0.56 6.31 31.28
N ASN A 478 -1.16 5.81 32.37
CA ASN A 478 -0.47 5.47 33.62
C ASN A 478 -0.01 4.00 33.66
N PHE A 479 -0.23 3.22 32.59
CA PHE A 479 0.27 1.85 32.50
C PHE A 479 1.76 1.82 32.12
N GLY A 480 2.53 1.05 32.87
CA GLY A 480 3.96 0.81 32.64
C GLY A 480 4.22 -0.40 31.76
N GLU A 481 5.37 -1.04 31.97
CA GLU A 481 5.74 -2.25 31.21
C GLU A 481 4.74 -3.39 31.50
N THR A 482 4.08 -3.90 30.44
CA THR A 482 3.18 -5.06 30.54
C THR A 482 3.97 -6.34 30.74
N VAL A 483 3.46 -7.25 31.56
CA VAL A 483 4.12 -8.52 31.89
C VAL A 483 3.25 -9.71 31.51
N SER A 484 3.88 -10.86 31.25
CA SER A 484 3.19 -12.14 31.09
C SER A 484 3.50 -13.02 32.29
N ILE A 485 2.47 -13.41 33.03
CA ILE A 485 2.56 -14.41 34.09
C ILE A 485 2.38 -15.77 33.41
N VAL A 486 3.37 -16.65 33.57
CA VAL A 486 3.39 -17.98 32.97
C VAL A 486 2.90 -19.04 33.96
N MET A 487 2.30 -20.12 33.48
CA MET A 487 1.92 -21.23 34.35
C MET A 487 3.16 -21.94 34.88
N TRP A 488 3.24 -22.06 36.21
CA TRP A 488 4.28 -22.86 36.86
C TRP A 488 4.08 -24.36 36.61
N THR A 489 5.20 -25.06 36.51
CA THR A 489 5.28 -26.52 36.63
C THR A 489 6.05 -26.89 37.90
N ASP A 490 6.07 -28.17 38.24
CA ASP A 490 6.82 -28.65 39.41
C ASP A 490 8.34 -28.38 39.29
N GLU A 491 8.84 -28.33 38.06
CA GLU A 491 10.27 -28.20 37.74
C GLU A 491 10.68 -26.76 37.38
N TRP A 492 9.72 -25.92 36.95
CA TRP A 492 10.01 -24.60 36.42
C TRP A 492 9.02 -23.54 36.94
N GLN A 493 9.54 -22.66 37.80
CA GLN A 493 8.77 -21.64 38.52
C GLN A 493 9.45 -20.26 38.38
N PRO A 494 9.37 -19.64 37.19
CA PRO A 494 10.03 -18.37 36.92
C PRO A 494 9.36 -17.24 37.70
N GLU A 495 10.18 -16.26 38.11
CA GLU A 495 9.77 -15.09 38.88
C GLU A 495 10.15 -13.77 38.18
N SER A 496 10.59 -13.83 36.91
CA SER A 496 11.17 -12.68 36.19
C SER A 496 10.20 -11.51 35.98
N TYR A 497 8.89 -11.78 35.97
CA TYR A 497 7.86 -10.75 35.88
C TYR A 497 7.72 -9.93 37.18
N TYR A 498 8.18 -10.44 38.33
CA TYR A 498 8.15 -9.74 39.62
C TYR A 498 8.92 -8.41 39.55
N ASP A 499 10.15 -8.44 39.04
CA ASP A 499 11.03 -7.26 39.06
C ASP A 499 10.46 -6.12 38.19
N LYS A 500 9.77 -6.46 37.11
CA LYS A 500 9.08 -5.51 36.23
C LYS A 500 7.87 -4.87 36.91
N ILE A 501 7.04 -5.67 37.59
CA ILE A 501 5.92 -5.17 38.40
C ILE A 501 6.44 -4.23 39.50
N ALA A 502 7.51 -4.63 40.18
CA ALA A 502 8.15 -3.83 41.23
C ALA A 502 8.66 -2.48 40.69
N LEU A 503 9.27 -2.48 39.51
CA LEU A 503 9.75 -1.26 38.86
C LEU A 503 8.61 -0.31 38.46
N ASN A 504 7.52 -0.84 37.91
CA ASN A 504 6.33 -0.03 37.57
C ASN A 504 5.73 0.60 38.83
N ARG A 505 5.53 -0.18 39.90
CA ARG A 505 4.99 0.32 41.18
C ARG A 505 5.88 1.38 41.81
N LYS A 506 7.20 1.19 41.77
CA LYS A 506 8.17 2.20 42.23
C LYS A 506 8.05 3.54 41.48
N ARG A 507 7.57 3.52 40.24
CA ARG A 507 7.34 4.71 39.40
C ARG A 507 5.90 5.21 39.44
N GLY A 508 5.04 4.62 40.27
CA GLY A 508 3.61 4.95 40.34
C GLY A 508 2.78 4.43 39.17
N MET A 509 3.32 3.58 38.29
CA MET A 509 2.62 3.07 37.11
C MET A 509 1.81 1.79 37.40
N HIS A 510 0.65 1.64 36.76
CA HIS A 510 -0.12 0.39 36.77
C HIS A 510 0.56 -0.67 35.92
N THR A 511 0.40 -1.95 36.29
CA THR A 511 0.94 -3.07 35.52
C THR A 511 -0.19 -3.95 35.02
N LEU A 512 -0.34 -4.05 33.71
CA LEU A 512 -1.16 -5.09 33.08
C LEU A 512 -0.37 -6.40 33.08
N CYS A 513 -0.96 -7.44 33.65
CA CYS A 513 -0.44 -8.79 33.69
C CYS A 513 -1.31 -9.66 32.77
N LEU A 514 -0.75 -10.01 31.60
CA LEU A 514 -1.32 -11.00 30.71
C LEU A 514 -1.10 -12.39 31.31
N LEU A 515 -2.11 -13.25 31.22
CA LEU A 515 -2.09 -14.57 31.83
C LEU A 515 -1.87 -15.64 30.75
N ASP A 516 -1.14 -16.69 31.11
CA ASP A 516 -0.69 -17.70 30.17
C ASP A 516 -1.83 -18.49 29.51
N ILE A 517 -1.58 -18.89 28.27
CA ILE A 517 -2.49 -19.70 27.45
C ILE A 517 -1.68 -20.85 26.87
N LYS A 518 -2.09 -22.08 27.20
CA LYS A 518 -1.47 -23.31 26.69
C LYS A 518 -2.48 -24.04 25.82
N THR A 519 -2.35 -23.91 24.51
CA THR A 519 -3.19 -24.59 23.50
C THR A 519 -2.36 -25.55 22.68
N LYS A 520 -2.84 -26.78 22.47
CA LYS A 520 -2.18 -27.81 21.64
C LYS A 520 -0.70 -28.04 22.04
N GLU A 521 -0.40 -28.12 23.34
CA GLU A 521 0.93 -28.53 23.81
C GLU A 521 1.06 -30.06 23.81
N GLN A 522 2.27 -30.56 23.51
CA GLN A 522 2.63 -31.96 23.72
C GLN A 522 3.38 -32.07 25.04
N THR A 523 3.07 -33.09 25.85
CA THR A 523 3.90 -33.44 27.00
C THR A 523 5.33 -33.73 26.55
N VAL A 524 6.32 -33.41 27.39
CA VAL A 524 7.74 -33.72 27.13
C VAL A 524 7.95 -35.19 26.75
N GLU A 525 7.22 -36.11 27.38
CA GLU A 525 7.28 -37.55 27.06
C GLU A 525 6.78 -37.87 25.64
N ASN A 526 5.63 -37.32 25.23
CA ASN A 526 5.11 -37.49 23.86
C ASN A 526 6.01 -36.82 22.81
N MET A 527 6.59 -35.67 23.13
CA MET A 527 7.55 -34.97 22.27
C MET A 527 8.83 -35.80 22.08
N MET A 528 9.40 -36.34 23.16
CA MET A 528 10.59 -37.22 23.12
C MET A 528 10.32 -38.53 22.37
N ARG A 529 9.07 -39.01 22.36
CA ARG A 529 8.65 -40.23 21.65
C ARG A 529 8.11 -39.97 20.24
N GLY A 530 8.11 -38.72 19.77
CA GLY A 530 7.59 -38.34 18.44
C GLY A 530 6.08 -38.55 18.26
N ARG A 531 5.31 -38.66 19.35
CA ARG A 531 3.86 -38.86 19.31
C ARG A 531 3.15 -37.52 19.28
N LYS A 532 2.40 -37.25 18.21
CA LYS A 532 1.57 -36.03 18.07
C LYS A 532 0.27 -36.11 18.87
N ILE A 533 0.40 -36.25 20.19
CA ILE A 533 -0.73 -36.27 21.14
C ILE A 533 -0.72 -34.92 21.87
N PHE A 534 -1.81 -34.18 21.71
CA PHE A 534 -1.96 -32.83 22.23
C PHE A 534 -2.87 -32.81 23.45
N GLU A 535 -2.50 -32.03 24.46
CA GLU A 535 -3.32 -31.81 25.65
C GLU A 535 -4.45 -30.81 25.39
N PRO A 536 -5.56 -30.89 26.16
CA PRO A 536 -6.62 -29.88 26.09
C PRO A 536 -6.09 -28.50 26.47
N ALA A 537 -6.72 -27.47 25.89
CA ALA A 537 -6.32 -26.09 26.14
C ALA A 537 -6.48 -25.72 27.62
N ARG A 538 -5.46 -25.07 28.19
CA ARG A 538 -5.45 -24.56 29.56
C ARG A 538 -5.26 -23.05 29.53
N TYR A 539 -6.02 -22.35 30.36
CA TYR A 539 -6.00 -20.89 30.47
C TYR A 539 -5.78 -20.51 31.93
N GLN A 540 -4.80 -19.66 32.19
CA GLN A 540 -4.43 -19.32 33.56
C GLN A 540 -5.47 -18.38 34.16
N LYS A 541 -5.93 -18.69 35.37
CA LYS A 541 -6.95 -17.87 36.05
C LYS A 541 -6.30 -16.73 36.85
N CYS A 542 -7.03 -15.64 37.08
CA CYS A 542 -6.59 -14.56 37.98
C CYS A 542 -6.22 -15.07 39.39
N SER A 543 -6.96 -16.05 39.90
CA SER A 543 -6.70 -16.65 41.21
C SER A 543 -5.40 -17.44 41.28
N GLU A 544 -5.06 -18.16 40.21
CA GLU A 544 -3.79 -18.87 40.09
C GLU A 544 -2.63 -17.89 39.96
N ALA A 545 -2.78 -16.84 39.15
CA ALA A 545 -1.78 -15.79 39.00
C ALA A 545 -1.54 -15.05 40.33
N ALA A 546 -2.60 -14.66 41.05
CA ALA A 546 -2.49 -14.04 42.36
C ALA A 546 -1.78 -14.96 43.38
N ARG A 547 -2.07 -16.26 43.38
CA ARG A 547 -1.37 -17.24 44.24
C ARG A 547 0.12 -17.31 43.93
N GLN A 548 0.51 -17.37 42.65
CA GLN A 548 1.93 -17.36 42.26
C GLN A 548 2.63 -16.09 42.75
N LEU A 549 2.01 -14.92 42.55
CA LEU A 549 2.57 -13.63 43.00
C LEU A 549 2.78 -13.61 44.52
N LEU A 550 1.84 -14.12 45.32
CA LEU A 550 1.97 -14.23 46.77
C LEU A 550 3.11 -15.18 47.17
N THR A 551 3.23 -16.35 46.54
CA THR A 551 4.33 -17.30 46.79
C THR A 551 5.69 -16.69 46.49
N ILE A 552 5.81 -15.86 45.44
CA ILE A 552 7.06 -15.14 45.15
C ILE A 552 7.38 -14.15 46.28
N CYS A 553 6.38 -13.42 46.79
CA CYS A 553 6.57 -12.52 47.92
C CYS A 553 7.03 -13.27 49.18
N GLU A 554 6.44 -14.42 49.50
CA GLU A 554 6.87 -15.26 50.63
C GLU A 554 8.33 -15.69 50.50
N ARG A 555 8.76 -16.13 49.31
CA ARG A 555 10.15 -16.51 49.04
C ARG A 555 11.12 -15.36 49.22
N ARG A 556 10.75 -14.16 48.76
CA ARG A 556 11.59 -12.96 48.88
C ARG A 556 11.66 -12.44 50.31
N ARG A 557 10.55 -12.46 51.06
CA ARG A 557 10.55 -12.18 52.51
C ARG A 557 11.47 -13.16 53.26
N GLY A 558 11.47 -14.44 52.89
CA GLY A 558 12.38 -15.44 53.43
C GLY A 558 13.87 -15.14 53.19
N LYS A 559 14.19 -14.36 52.15
CA LYS A 559 15.54 -13.86 51.85
C LYS A 559 15.85 -12.50 52.50
N GLY A 560 14.92 -11.92 53.25
CA GLY A 560 15.07 -10.60 53.88
C GLY A 560 14.79 -9.42 52.94
N GLU A 561 14.19 -9.64 51.77
CA GLU A 561 13.83 -8.57 50.82
C GLU A 561 12.47 -7.93 51.14
N VAL A 562 12.37 -6.62 50.96
CA VAL A 562 11.08 -5.90 51.04
C VAL A 562 10.31 -6.14 49.75
N CYS A 563 9.09 -6.68 49.87
CA CYS A 563 8.26 -6.99 48.72
C CYS A 563 7.59 -5.73 48.14
N ALA A 564 7.46 -5.68 46.81
CA ALA A 564 6.82 -4.56 46.12
C ALA A 564 5.29 -4.54 46.27
N TYR A 565 4.72 -5.70 46.60
CA TYR A 565 3.30 -5.92 46.86
C TYR A 565 3.16 -7.04 47.91
N ASP A 566 1.96 -7.18 48.46
CA ASP A 566 1.62 -8.07 49.56
C ASP A 566 0.16 -8.55 49.46
N GLU A 567 -0.27 -9.32 50.46
CA GLU A 567 -1.62 -9.87 50.58
C GLU A 567 -2.71 -8.80 50.52
N LYS A 568 -2.42 -7.61 51.06
CA LYS A 568 -3.34 -6.46 51.16
C LYS A 568 -3.33 -5.58 49.92
N THR A 569 -2.41 -5.80 48.99
CA THR A 569 -2.29 -4.99 47.79
C THR A 569 -3.55 -5.16 46.95
N MET A 570 -4.22 -4.05 46.65
CA MET A 570 -5.42 -4.06 45.82
C MET A 570 -5.07 -4.37 44.36
N VAL A 571 -5.85 -5.23 43.72
CA VAL A 571 -5.68 -5.68 42.34
C VAL A 571 -7.01 -5.68 41.59
N VAL A 572 -6.94 -5.63 40.26
CA VAL A 572 -8.12 -5.72 39.40
C VAL A 572 -8.06 -7.02 38.61
N GLY A 573 -9.02 -7.91 38.84
CA GLY A 573 -9.26 -9.07 38.00
C GLY A 573 -10.17 -8.69 36.85
N LEU A 574 -9.78 -9.07 35.63
CA LEU A 574 -10.56 -8.88 34.41
C LEU A 574 -10.83 -10.24 33.79
N ALA A 575 -12.09 -10.50 33.42
CA ALA A 575 -12.49 -11.68 32.70
C ALA A 575 -13.37 -11.33 31.51
N ARG A 576 -13.05 -11.93 30.34
CA ARG A 576 -13.82 -11.86 29.10
C ARG A 576 -14.12 -10.42 28.69
N VAL A 577 -13.09 -9.58 28.70
CA VAL A 577 -13.20 -8.17 28.34
C VAL A 577 -13.69 -8.04 26.89
N GLY A 578 -14.77 -7.29 26.68
CA GLY A 578 -15.45 -7.16 25.39
C GLY A 578 -16.56 -8.19 25.12
N TRP A 579 -16.81 -9.14 26.02
CA TRP A 579 -17.90 -10.12 25.88
C TRP A 579 -19.13 -9.67 26.67
N ASP A 580 -20.32 -10.17 26.32
CA ASP A 580 -21.57 -9.86 27.03
C ASP A 580 -21.53 -10.21 28.52
N ASN A 581 -20.77 -11.26 28.88
CA ASN A 581 -20.59 -11.73 30.24
C ASN A 581 -19.25 -11.28 30.87
N GLN A 582 -18.71 -10.15 30.41
CA GLN A 582 -17.51 -9.52 30.98
C GLN A 582 -17.66 -9.36 32.50
N LYS A 583 -16.60 -9.69 33.24
CA LYS A 583 -16.55 -9.54 34.70
C LYS A 583 -15.29 -8.80 35.12
N ILE A 584 -15.46 -7.73 35.91
CA ILE A 584 -14.39 -6.93 36.50
C ILE A 584 -14.56 -7.02 38.01
N VAL A 585 -13.47 -7.29 38.73
CA VAL A 585 -13.48 -7.30 40.19
C VAL A 585 -12.27 -6.56 40.74
N TYR A 586 -12.52 -5.69 41.73
CA TYR A 586 -11.51 -5.00 42.51
C TYR A 586 -11.47 -5.58 43.92
N SER A 587 -10.34 -6.18 44.31
CA SER A 587 -10.19 -6.84 45.62
C SER A 587 -8.75 -6.82 46.09
N SER A 588 -8.50 -7.25 47.32
CA SER A 588 -7.12 -7.53 47.75
C SER A 588 -6.52 -8.72 46.97
N MET A 589 -5.19 -8.80 46.93
CA MET A 589 -4.47 -9.90 46.28
C MET A 589 -4.79 -11.24 46.94
N GLU A 590 -4.98 -11.26 48.27
CA GLU A 590 -5.40 -12.45 49.00
C GLU A 590 -6.80 -12.92 48.57
N GLU A 591 -7.78 -12.02 48.51
CA GLU A 591 -9.13 -12.35 48.05
C GLU A 591 -9.12 -12.84 46.59
N MET A 592 -8.38 -12.17 45.72
CA MET A 592 -8.24 -12.53 44.31
C MET A 592 -7.69 -13.96 44.16
N SER A 593 -6.76 -14.39 45.02
CA SER A 593 -6.18 -15.75 45.01
C SER A 593 -7.19 -16.88 45.27
N LYS A 594 -8.36 -16.54 45.82
CA LYS A 594 -9.46 -17.45 46.17
C LYS A 594 -10.70 -17.21 45.29
N MET A 595 -10.66 -16.22 44.41
CA MET A 595 -11.83 -15.74 43.68
C MET A 595 -12.11 -16.51 42.39
N GLU A 596 -13.40 -16.75 42.11
CA GLU A 596 -13.85 -17.28 40.81
C GLU A 596 -14.34 -16.15 39.88
N MET A 597 -13.60 -15.97 38.79
CA MET A 597 -13.88 -15.00 37.73
C MET A 597 -14.69 -15.59 36.55
N GLY A 598 -14.96 -16.89 36.59
CA GLY A 598 -15.64 -17.65 35.55
C GLY A 598 -14.67 -18.24 34.51
N GLU A 599 -15.19 -18.43 33.29
CA GLU A 599 -14.46 -18.98 32.14
C GLU A 599 -13.40 -18.00 31.58
N PRO A 600 -12.36 -18.49 30.89
CA PRO A 600 -11.37 -17.64 30.24
C PRO A 600 -12.01 -16.70 29.19
N LEU A 601 -11.35 -15.61 28.79
CA LEU A 601 -9.97 -15.21 29.09
C LEU A 601 -9.84 -14.26 30.28
N HIS A 602 -8.74 -14.39 31.02
CA HIS A 602 -8.48 -13.61 32.22
C HIS A 602 -7.25 -12.69 32.06
N SER A 603 -7.25 -11.55 32.74
CA SER A 603 -6.11 -10.65 32.88
C SER A 603 -6.10 -10.07 34.29
N LEU A 604 -4.93 -9.74 34.82
CA LEU A 604 -4.79 -9.16 36.15
C LEU A 604 -4.10 -7.80 36.04
N ILE A 605 -4.57 -6.81 36.79
CA ILE A 605 -3.90 -5.51 36.89
C ILE A 605 -3.45 -5.29 38.32
N ILE A 606 -2.22 -4.82 38.47
CA ILE A 606 -1.67 -4.35 39.73
C ILE A 606 -1.52 -2.83 39.62
N PRO A 607 -2.44 -2.04 40.20
CA PRO A 607 -2.37 -0.58 40.15
C PRO A 607 -1.09 -0.04 40.82
N GLY A 608 -0.50 1.01 40.25
CA GLY A 608 0.49 1.86 40.90
C GLY A 608 -0.17 2.94 41.77
N GLU A 609 0.28 4.18 41.63
CA GLU A 609 -0.37 5.33 42.25
C GLU A 609 -1.68 5.61 41.50
N THR A 610 -2.76 5.86 42.23
CA THR A 610 -4.10 6.04 41.66
C THR A 610 -4.64 7.43 41.99
N HIS A 611 -5.23 8.07 41.00
CA HIS A 611 -5.97 9.32 41.18
C HIS A 611 -7.31 9.04 41.90
N HIS A 612 -7.85 10.02 42.63
CA HIS A 612 -9.11 9.83 43.37
C HIS A 612 -10.26 9.32 42.49
N MET A 613 -10.39 9.84 41.26
CA MET A 613 -11.39 9.36 40.30
C MET A 613 -11.17 7.90 39.87
N GLU A 614 -9.92 7.45 39.77
CA GLU A 614 -9.63 6.04 39.44
C GLU A 614 -10.02 5.13 40.60
N VAL A 615 -9.77 5.56 41.84
CA VAL A 615 -10.21 4.84 43.04
C VAL A 615 -11.74 4.76 43.09
N ASP A 616 -12.44 5.89 42.90
CA ASP A 616 -13.90 5.93 42.91
C ASP A 616 -14.50 4.96 41.87
N MET A 617 -13.90 4.88 40.68
CA MET A 617 -14.32 3.94 39.64
C MET A 617 -13.99 2.49 40.01
N LEU A 618 -12.81 2.21 40.55
CA LEU A 618 -12.43 0.86 40.98
C LEU A 618 -13.32 0.33 42.11
N GLU A 619 -13.71 1.18 43.05
CA GLU A 619 -14.62 0.82 44.14
C GLU A 619 -16.00 0.38 43.63
N THR A 620 -16.45 0.82 42.45
CA THR A 620 -17.69 0.30 41.84
C THR A 620 -17.62 -1.19 41.49
N PHE A 621 -16.41 -1.74 41.34
CA PHE A 621 -16.16 -3.16 41.06
C PHE A 621 -15.75 -3.95 42.31
N ARG A 622 -15.84 -3.34 43.50
CA ARG A 622 -15.49 -4.03 44.74
C ARG A 622 -16.55 -5.07 45.07
N THR A 623 -16.09 -6.30 45.33
CA THR A 623 -16.96 -7.35 45.85
C THR A 623 -17.31 -7.02 47.30
N ASN A 624 -18.61 -6.95 47.60
CA ASN A 624 -19.16 -6.84 48.96
C ASN A 624 -18.82 -8.06 49.83
#